data_AF-X0TRM9-F1
#
_entry.id   AF-X0TRM9-F1
#
_cell.length_a   1.000
_cell.length_b   1.000
_cell.length_c   1.000
_cell.angle_alpha   90.00
_cell.angle_beta   90.00
_cell.angle_gamma   90.00
#
_symmetry.space_group_name_H-M   'P 1'
#
loop_
_entity.id
_entity.type
_entity.pdbx_description
1 polymer ?
#
loop_
_entity_poly.entity_id
_entity_poly.type
_entity_poly.pdbx_seq_one_letter_code
_entity_poly.pdbx_strand_id
1 'polypeptide(L)'
;MTGEPRVPYERTYVLLPPSAGVEWAQAVLAATWNEKRYTLGSSADDAGIGDLAVRRVIAVNPSKWPGDLAAFYNQYYPGVIYTAVIAASPDELRR
;
A
#
# COMPACT_ATOMS: atom_id res chain seq x y z
N MET A 1 11.76 20.65 2.32
CA MET A 1 11.91 19.70 3.44
C MET A 1 11.66 18.31 2.87
N THR A 2 12.67 17.45 2.86
CA THR A 2 12.57 16.07 2.39
C THR A 2 11.96 15.19 3.50
N GLY A 3 11.19 14.17 3.14
CA GLY A 3 10.52 13.27 4.08
C GLY A 3 11.46 12.25 4.71
N GLU A 4 12.59 12.69 5.25
CA GLU A 4 13.63 11.84 5.82
C GLU A 4 13.20 11.24 7.17
N PRO A 5 13.32 9.92 7.37
CA PRO A 5 12.98 9.30 8.64
C PRO A 5 14.11 9.49 9.66
N ARG A 6 13.76 9.62 10.94
CA ARG A 6 14.75 9.67 12.04
C ARG A 6 15.66 8.43 12.09
N VAL A 7 15.16 7.27 11.66
CA VAL A 7 15.89 6.00 11.55
C VAL A 7 15.54 5.38 10.20
N PRO A 8 16.50 4.88 9.42
CA PRO A 8 16.21 4.17 8.17
C PRO A 8 15.51 2.84 8.48
N TYR A 9 14.28 2.67 8.01
CA TYR A 9 13.61 1.37 8.01
C TYR A 9 12.66 1.27 6.83
N GLU A 10 12.45 0.04 6.36
CA GLU A 10 11.58 -0.24 5.23
C GLU A 10 10.13 0.10 5.57
N ARG A 11 9.46 0.85 4.69
CA ARG A 11 8.02 1.08 4.81
C ARG A 11 7.27 0.33 3.74
N THR A 12 6.31 -0.47 4.20
CA THR A 12 5.29 -1.09 3.35
C THR A 12 3.96 -0.40 3.61
N TYR A 13 3.36 0.09 2.53
CA TYR A 13 2.05 0.69 2.50
C TYR A 13 1.08 -0.27 1.81
N VAL A 14 0.03 -0.68 2.51
CA VAL A 14 -1.09 -1.41 1.90
C VAL A 14 -2.10 -0.38 1.41
N LEU A 15 -2.28 -0.34 0.09
CA LEU A 15 -3.17 0.58 -0.60
C LEU A 15 -4.49 -0.13 -0.89
N LEU A 16 -5.55 0.32 -0.21
CA LEU A 16 -6.91 -0.13 -0.47
C LEU A 16 -7.53 0.66 -1.64
N PRO A 17 -8.43 0.03 -2.43
CA PRO A 17 -9.13 0.73 -3.50
C PRO A 17 -10.12 1.76 -2.94
N PRO A 18 -10.47 2.82 -3.71
CA PRO A 18 -11.35 3.88 -3.23
C PRO A 18 -12.73 3.40 -2.77
N SER A 19 -13.19 2.26 -3.31
CA SER A 19 -14.46 1.64 -2.95
C SER A 19 -14.40 0.71 -1.74
N ALA A 20 -13.24 0.56 -1.07
CA ALA A 20 -13.10 -0.35 0.06
C ALA A 20 -13.78 0.18 1.31
N GLY A 21 -14.63 -0.65 1.93
CA GLY A 21 -15.19 -0.38 3.25
C GLY A 21 -14.24 -0.75 4.40
N VAL A 22 -14.70 -0.48 5.63
CA VAL A 22 -13.95 -0.71 6.87
C VAL A 22 -13.55 -2.19 7.06
N GLU A 23 -14.33 -3.11 6.52
CA GLU A 23 -14.09 -4.55 6.57
C GLU A 23 -12.77 -4.95 5.90
N TRP A 24 -12.39 -4.28 4.80
CA TRP A 24 -11.12 -4.50 4.13
C TRP A 24 -9.95 -4.00 4.97
N ALA A 25 -10.11 -2.84 5.62
CA ALA A 25 -9.11 -2.29 6.52
C ALA A 25 -8.87 -3.21 7.72
N GLN A 26 -9.95 -3.71 8.34
CA GLN A 26 -9.87 -4.67 9.44
C GLN A 26 -9.17 -5.96 9.04
N ALA A 27 -9.44 -6.47 7.83
CA ALA A 27 -8.79 -7.67 7.33
C ALA A 27 -7.26 -7.48 7.16
N VAL A 28 -6.84 -6.38 6.56
CA VAL A 28 -5.40 -6.05 6.42
C VAL A 28 -4.73 -5.90 7.79
N LEU A 29 -5.38 -5.21 8.72
CA LEU A 29 -4.85 -5.03 10.07
C LEU A 29 -4.70 -6.38 10.78
N ALA A 30 -5.71 -7.25 10.70
CA ALA A 30 -5.66 -8.57 11.31
C ALA A 30 -4.48 -9.41 10.80
N ALA A 31 -4.20 -9.35 9.49
CA ALA A 31 -3.10 -10.10 8.89
C ALA A 31 -1.70 -9.53 9.18
N THR A 32 -1.58 -8.22 9.42
CA THR A 32 -0.27 -7.55 9.40
C THR A 32 0.17 -6.99 10.75
N TRP A 33 -0.74 -6.76 11.71
CA TRP A 33 -0.47 -5.96 12.91
C TRP A 33 0.64 -6.52 13.80
N ASN A 34 0.65 -7.83 14.05
CA ASN A 34 1.59 -8.42 15.02
C ASN A 34 3.01 -8.58 14.45
N GLU A 35 3.10 -8.96 13.18
CA GLU A 35 4.38 -9.34 12.57
C GLU A 35 5.01 -8.23 11.73
N LYS A 36 4.19 -7.46 11.03
CA LYS A 36 4.64 -6.60 9.93
C LYS A 36 4.43 -5.11 10.18
N ARG A 37 3.35 -4.74 10.89
CA ARG A 37 2.98 -3.36 11.25
C ARG A 37 2.99 -2.41 10.04
N TYR A 38 2.37 -2.84 8.94
CA TYR A 38 2.30 -2.04 7.72
C TYR A 38 1.44 -0.79 7.89
N THR A 39 1.76 0.25 7.11
CA THR A 39 0.89 1.42 6.98
C THR A 39 -0.27 1.06 6.05
N LEU A 40 -1.47 1.55 6.36
CA LEU A 40 -2.69 1.29 5.61
C LEU A 40 -3.33 2.61 5.22
N GLY A 41 -3.81 2.71 3.98
CA GLY A 41 -4.68 3.80 3.56
C GLY A 41 -5.14 3.66 2.10
N SER A 42 -5.69 4.74 1.56
CA SER A 42 -6.38 4.76 0.26
C SER A 42 -5.91 5.91 -0.66
N SER A 43 -4.71 6.43 -0.44
CA SER A 43 -4.10 7.49 -1.25
C SER A 43 -2.90 6.93 -2.00
N ALA A 44 -2.98 6.94 -3.33
CA ALA A 44 -1.91 6.41 -4.17
C ALA A 44 -0.62 7.24 -4.03
N ASP A 45 -0.75 8.56 -3.92
CA ASP A 45 0.35 9.49 -3.69
C ASP A 45 1.03 9.24 -2.33
N ASP A 46 0.25 9.11 -1.24
CA ASP A 46 0.80 8.88 0.10
C ASP A 46 1.54 7.53 0.20
N ALA A 47 1.13 6.56 -0.61
CA ALA A 47 1.78 5.26 -0.67
C ALA A 47 3.16 5.32 -1.37
N GLY A 48 3.38 6.28 -2.27
CA GLY A 48 4.61 6.41 -3.05
C GLY A 48 5.61 7.47 -2.56
N ILE A 49 5.16 8.41 -1.71
CA ILE A 49 5.96 9.55 -1.26
C ILE A 49 6.96 9.17 -0.14
N GLY A 50 7.98 10.01 0.04
CA GLY A 50 8.98 9.90 1.11
C GLY A 50 10.39 9.69 0.58
N ASP A 51 11.38 10.14 1.36
CA ASP A 51 12.79 9.93 1.06
C ASP A 51 13.28 8.72 1.87
N LEU A 52 12.90 7.53 1.38
CA LEU A 52 13.14 6.25 2.05
C LEU A 52 13.92 5.33 1.12
N ALA A 53 14.90 4.61 1.69
CA ALA A 53 15.68 3.62 0.95
C ALA A 53 14.80 2.52 0.32
N VAL A 54 13.69 2.17 0.97
CA VAL A 54 12.71 1.20 0.47
C VAL A 54 11.30 1.74 0.65
N ARG A 55 10.60 1.93 -0.47
CA ARG A 55 9.17 2.26 -0.54
C ARG A 55 8.44 1.11 -1.20
N ARG A 56 7.63 0.38 -0.44
CA ARG A 56 6.87 -0.76 -0.96
C ARG A 56 5.38 -0.45 -0.91
N VAL A 57 4.68 -0.67 -2.02
CA VAL A 57 3.22 -0.54 -2.12
C VAL A 57 2.63 -1.91 -2.42
N ILE A 58 1.73 -2.37 -1.55
CA ILE A 58 0.89 -3.54 -1.79
C ILE A 58 -0.50 -3.03 -2.14
N ALA A 59 -0.85 -3.01 -3.43
CA ALA A 59 -2.15 -2.56 -3.90
C ALA A 59 -3.16 -3.72 -3.87
N VAL A 60 -4.20 -3.60 -3.06
CA VAL A 60 -5.31 -4.55 -3.01
C VAL A 60 -6.29 -4.22 -4.12
N ASN A 61 -6.64 -5.21 -4.94
CA ASN A 61 -7.59 -5.10 -6.05
C ASN A 61 -7.35 -3.85 -6.93
N PRO A 62 -6.14 -3.70 -7.52
CA PRO A 62 -5.77 -2.48 -8.26
C PRO A 62 -6.68 -2.20 -9.45
N SER A 63 -7.36 -3.21 -10.00
CA SER A 63 -8.38 -3.01 -11.05
C SER A 63 -9.58 -2.17 -10.62
N LYS A 64 -9.75 -1.90 -9.32
CA LYS A 64 -10.78 -1.00 -8.77
C LYS A 64 -10.32 0.46 -8.68
N TRP A 65 -9.07 0.76 -9.06
CA TRP A 65 -8.60 2.13 -9.22
C TRP A 65 -8.88 2.66 -10.62
N PRO A 66 -9.11 3.98 -10.78
CA PRO A 66 -9.13 4.58 -12.10
C PRO A 66 -7.71 4.59 -12.68
N GLY A 67 -7.49 3.79 -13.73
CA GLY A 67 -6.22 3.73 -14.46
C GLY A 67 -5.26 2.65 -13.96
N ASP A 68 -4.03 2.69 -14.49
CA ASP A 68 -2.97 1.72 -14.19
C ASP A 68 -2.06 2.24 -13.09
N LEU A 69 -2.21 1.68 -11.88
CA LEU A 69 -1.37 2.03 -10.74
C LEU A 69 0.11 1.70 -10.94
N ALA A 70 0.45 0.65 -11.68
CA ALA A 70 1.84 0.31 -11.94
C ALA A 70 2.49 1.37 -12.84
N ALA A 71 1.77 1.79 -13.90
CA ALA A 71 2.20 2.91 -14.75
C ALA A 71 2.33 4.22 -13.95
N PHE A 72 1.36 4.52 -13.09
CA PHE A 72 1.37 5.67 -12.20
C PHE A 72 2.63 5.72 -11.32
N TYR A 73 2.95 4.63 -10.61
CA TYR A 73 4.13 4.59 -9.75
C TYR A 73 5.44 4.68 -10.54
N ASN A 74 5.52 4.03 -11.71
CA ASN A 74 6.69 4.15 -12.58
C ASN A 74 6.92 5.60 -13.06
N GLN A 75 5.85 6.35 -13.32
CA GLN A 75 5.93 7.72 -13.81
C GLN A 75 6.22 8.73 -12.69
N TYR A 76 5.49 8.67 -11.58
CA TYR A 76 5.48 9.73 -10.56
C TYR A 76 6.33 9.40 -9.32
N TYR A 77 6.56 8.11 -9.04
CA TYR A 77 7.28 7.65 -7.85
C TYR A 77 8.30 6.57 -8.19
N PRO A 78 9.28 6.86 -9.08
CA PRO A 78 10.27 5.88 -9.49
C PRO A 78 11.00 5.29 -8.28
N GLY A 79 11.23 3.98 -8.30
CA GLY A 79 11.85 3.23 -7.22
C GLY A 79 10.87 2.66 -6.19
N VAL A 80 9.56 2.93 -6.30
CA VAL A 80 8.55 2.19 -5.53
C VAL A 80 8.52 0.73 -5.96
N ILE A 81 8.61 -0.18 -5.00
CA ILE A 81 8.38 -1.61 -5.22
C ILE A 81 6.87 -1.86 -5.15
N TYR A 82 6.27 -2.03 -6.32
CA TYR A 82 4.83 -2.25 -6.46
C TYR A 82 4.49 -3.75 -6.48
N THR A 83 3.47 -4.15 -5.71
CA THR A 83 2.93 -5.51 -5.68
C THR A 83 1.41 -5.45 -5.68
N ALA A 84 0.78 -6.18 -6.60
CA ALA A 84 -0.67 -6.32 -6.65
C ALA A 84 -1.12 -7.54 -5.86
N VAL A 85 -2.20 -7.41 -5.10
CA VAL A 85 -2.91 -8.51 -4.43
C VAL A 85 -4.35 -8.51 -4.89
N ILE A 86 -4.85 -9.64 -5.36
CA ILE A 86 -6.24 -9.83 -5.76
C ILE A 86 -6.94 -10.62 -4.66
N ALA A 87 -8.07 -10.09 -4.19
CA ALA A 87 -8.91 -10.72 -3.18
C ALA A 87 -10.38 -10.47 -3.52
N ALA A 88 -11.18 -11.53 -3.60
CA ALA A 88 -12.61 -11.45 -3.87
C ALA A 88 -13.39 -10.96 -2.64
N SER A 89 -12.86 -11.20 -1.44
CA SER A 89 -13.47 -10.79 -0.17
C SER A 89 -12.41 -10.36 0.86
N PRO A 90 -12.79 -9.59 1.90
CA PRO A 90 -11.89 -9.25 2.99
C PRO A 90 -11.32 -10.49 3.72
N ASP A 91 -12.06 -11.60 3.80
CA ASP A 91 -11.59 -12.82 4.49
C ASP A 91 -10.37 -13.45 3.82
N GLU A 92 -10.19 -13.27 2.51
CA GLU A 92 -9.01 -13.76 1.79
C GLU A 92 -7.74 -13.02 2.18
N LEU A 93 -7.84 -11.79 2.71
CA LEU A 93 -6.68 -11.02 3.19
C LEU A 93 -6.29 -11.35 4.63
N ARG A 94 -7.11 -12.07 5.39
CA ARG A 94 -6.85 -12.35 6.82
C ARG A 94 -5.84 -13.48 7.07
N ARG A 95 -5.37 -14.13 6.01
CA ARG A 95 -4.55 -15.35 6.07
C ARG A 95 -3.07 -15.06 5.97
#